data_AF-A0A2G4KGR3-F1
#
_entry.id   AF-A0A2G4KGR3-F1
#
_cell.length_a   1.000
_cell.length_b   1.000
_cell.length_c   1.000
_cell.angle_alpha   90.00
_cell.angle_beta   90.00
_cell.angle_gamma   90.00
#
_symmetry.space_group_name_H-M   'P 1'
#
loop_
_entity.id
_entity.type
_entity.pdbx_description
1 polymer ?
#
loop_
_entity_poly.entity_id
_entity_poly.type
_entity_poly.pdbx_seq_one_letter_code
_entity_poly.pdbx_strand_id
1 'polypeptide(L)'
;MTRLLILVATFLALAVPTTAAPKTDQVRVLYLDQSVGWVHAPVAPPKASNGPTLSEIAMAEIGARSGAFSVRSTRDARTITPETLKEIDVLVFYTTGALPIAPATWAAIQDWIKSGRGGFVGLHSATDTGWPYDGPGETYTAFINGKFAGHPWTQGTPISVQALGSPGEPMNQAWPRRFAYAEEIYQYEDYDPTRVRVLQALDFGDMALKRPWFVPVTWTRQIGKGRLFYTNLGHTPSTWDDPRYRRQIVDAVRWSAGRLPGAAKPNPQEQAAWALRSLLAYSGRPTAEVEQRTARLVKADPTWLLDAAARTAALRPLWPTKPESDRAPFEAAYSALLADVLAKSAP
;
A
#
# COMPACT_ATOMS: atom_id res chain seq x y z
N MET A 1 -23.48 -78.72 27.36
CA MET A 1 -22.60 -77.82 26.61
C MET A 1 -23.47 -76.80 25.89
N THR A 2 -23.73 -75.66 26.54
CA THR A 2 -24.68 -74.63 26.11
C THR A 2 -23.92 -73.61 25.25
N ARG A 3 -24.25 -73.47 23.97
CA ARG A 3 -23.60 -72.49 23.08
C ARG A 3 -24.42 -71.20 23.03
N LEU A 4 -23.80 -70.12 23.49
CA LEU A 4 -24.30 -68.74 23.50
C LEU A 4 -24.04 -68.10 22.13
N LEU A 5 -25.10 -67.64 21.44
CA LEU A 5 -25.00 -66.85 20.21
C LEU A 5 -24.98 -65.36 20.58
N ILE A 6 -23.87 -64.68 20.32
CA ILE A 6 -23.71 -63.23 20.47
C ILE A 6 -24.18 -62.58 19.16
N LEU A 7 -25.22 -61.75 19.24
CA LEU A 7 -25.69 -60.91 18.13
C LEU A 7 -24.93 -59.58 18.18
N VAL A 8 -24.07 -59.31 17.20
CA VAL A 8 -23.38 -58.02 17.06
C VAL A 8 -24.24 -57.11 16.18
N ALA A 9 -24.85 -56.08 16.78
CA ALA A 9 -25.57 -55.04 16.06
C ALA A 9 -24.58 -53.97 15.55
N THR A 10 -24.42 -53.89 14.22
CA THR A 10 -23.58 -52.88 13.56
C THR A 10 -24.42 -51.61 13.34
N PHE A 11 -24.12 -50.54 14.09
CA PHE A 11 -24.71 -49.22 13.84
C PHE A 11 -24.00 -48.54 12.66
N LEU A 12 -24.71 -48.43 11.53
CA LEU A 12 -24.23 -47.69 10.36
C LEU A 12 -24.60 -46.20 10.54
N ALA A 13 -23.64 -45.37 10.96
CA ALA A 13 -23.83 -43.92 11.02
C ALA A 13 -23.84 -43.35 9.59
N LEU A 14 -25.01 -42.94 9.11
CA LEU A 14 -25.17 -42.21 7.86
C LEU A 14 -24.63 -40.78 8.04
N ALA A 15 -23.39 -40.54 7.57
CA ALA A 15 -22.84 -39.21 7.45
C ALA A 15 -23.60 -38.45 6.34
N VAL A 16 -24.41 -37.47 6.74
CA VAL A 16 -25.03 -36.53 5.79
C VAL A 16 -23.92 -35.60 5.28
N PRO A 17 -23.61 -35.58 3.97
CA PRO A 17 -22.60 -34.66 3.45
C PRO A 17 -23.15 -33.24 3.57
N THR A 18 -22.49 -32.42 4.38
CA THR A 18 -22.68 -30.96 4.37
C THR A 18 -22.17 -30.44 3.03
N THR A 19 -23.09 -30.15 2.12
CA THR A 19 -22.78 -29.43 0.89
C THR A 19 -22.36 -28.00 1.26
N ALA A 20 -21.06 -27.74 1.18
CA ALA A 20 -20.55 -26.37 1.25
C ALA A 20 -21.20 -25.56 0.13
N ALA A 21 -21.76 -24.39 0.45
CA ALA A 21 -22.29 -23.47 -0.54
C ALA A 21 -21.22 -23.19 -1.62
N PRO A 22 -21.59 -23.15 -2.91
CA PRO A 22 -20.64 -22.86 -3.97
C PRO A 22 -19.97 -21.51 -3.69
N LYS A 23 -18.64 -21.51 -3.55
CA LYS A 23 -17.87 -20.27 -3.47
C LYS A 23 -18.16 -19.48 -4.75
N THR A 24 -18.71 -18.28 -4.61
CA THR A 24 -18.84 -17.35 -5.73
C THR A 24 -17.45 -17.10 -6.32
N ASP A 25 -17.32 -17.03 -7.64
CA ASP A 25 -16.04 -16.68 -8.29
C ASP A 25 -15.58 -15.26 -7.92
N GLN A 26 -16.51 -14.40 -7.49
CA GLN A 26 -16.24 -13.04 -7.06
C GLN A 26 -15.61 -13.00 -5.66
N VAL A 27 -14.55 -12.18 -5.52
CA VAL A 27 -14.00 -11.80 -4.22
C VAL A 27 -15.01 -10.94 -3.47
N ARG A 28 -15.26 -11.21 -2.18
CA ARG A 28 -16.18 -10.42 -1.34
C ARG A 28 -15.40 -9.30 -0.66
N VAL A 29 -15.71 -8.05 -0.99
CA VAL A 29 -15.02 -6.86 -0.47
C VAL A 29 -15.88 -6.15 0.57
N LEU A 30 -15.27 -5.79 1.71
CA LEU A 30 -15.77 -4.73 2.57
C LEU A 30 -14.94 -3.47 2.35
N TYR A 31 -15.57 -2.41 1.88
CA TYR A 31 -14.95 -1.11 1.68
C TYR A 31 -15.29 -0.17 2.84
N LEU A 32 -14.28 0.27 3.58
CA LEU A 32 -14.39 1.28 4.63
C LEU A 32 -13.84 2.61 4.11
N ASP A 33 -14.70 3.62 4.00
CA ASP A 33 -14.34 4.98 3.58
C ASP A 33 -14.53 6.03 4.70
N GLN A 34 -14.40 5.60 5.96
CA GLN A 34 -14.56 6.47 7.11
C GLN A 34 -13.38 7.44 7.30
N SER A 35 -13.70 8.72 7.42
CA SER A 35 -12.76 9.78 7.81
C SER A 35 -13.06 10.30 9.21
N VAL A 36 -12.06 10.31 10.10
CA VAL A 36 -12.08 10.98 11.40
C VAL A 36 -11.16 12.19 11.31
N GLY A 37 -11.73 13.37 11.11
CA GLY A 37 -10.97 14.59 10.83
C GLY A 37 -11.18 15.05 9.38
N TRP A 38 -10.09 15.19 8.62
CA TRP A 38 -10.17 15.65 7.24
C TRP A 38 -10.89 14.63 6.34
N VAL A 39 -11.78 15.12 5.48
CA VAL A 39 -12.59 14.32 4.57
C VAL A 39 -12.19 14.63 3.14
N HIS A 40 -11.63 13.65 2.44
CA HIS A 40 -11.24 13.78 1.04
C HIS A 40 -12.47 13.79 0.12
N ALA A 41 -12.38 14.49 -1.00
CA ALA A 41 -13.51 14.61 -1.94
C ALA A 41 -14.09 13.25 -2.42
N PRO A 42 -13.29 12.21 -2.71
CA PRO A 42 -13.84 10.92 -3.15
C PRO A 42 -14.71 10.21 -2.10
N VAL A 43 -14.45 10.45 -0.82
CA VAL A 43 -15.14 9.83 0.32
C VAL A 43 -16.11 10.79 1.03
N ALA A 44 -16.31 11.98 0.47
CA ALA A 44 -17.25 12.95 0.99
C ALA A 44 -18.68 12.56 0.56
N PRO A 45 -19.62 12.34 1.49
CA PRO A 45 -21.00 12.05 1.12
C PRO A 45 -21.64 13.27 0.44
N PRO A 46 -22.61 13.07 -0.46
CA PRO A 46 -23.32 14.18 -1.10
C PRO A 46 -23.94 15.12 -0.05
N LYS A 47 -23.79 16.45 -0.21
CA LYS A 47 -24.33 17.39 0.79
C LYS A 47 -25.85 17.29 1.00
N ALA A 48 -26.58 16.88 -0.05
CA ALA A 48 -28.04 16.79 -0.06
C ALA A 48 -28.59 15.43 0.40
N SER A 49 -27.74 14.41 0.57
CA SER A 49 -28.18 13.08 1.00
C SER A 49 -27.05 12.32 1.68
N ASN A 50 -27.37 11.44 2.64
CA ASN A 50 -26.38 10.48 3.14
C ASN A 50 -26.20 9.28 2.17
N GLY A 51 -26.32 9.55 0.86
CA GLY A 51 -26.16 8.55 -0.20
C GLY A 51 -24.71 8.10 -0.38
N PRO A 52 -24.43 7.22 -1.35
CA PRO A 52 -23.10 6.70 -1.56
C PRO A 52 -22.11 7.81 -2.00
N THR A 53 -20.85 7.68 -1.57
CA THR A 53 -19.74 8.56 -1.97
C THR A 53 -19.30 8.26 -3.39
N LEU A 54 -18.49 9.13 -3.97
CA LEU A 54 -17.94 8.92 -5.30
C LEU A 54 -17.12 7.62 -5.36
N SER A 55 -16.30 7.36 -4.35
CA SER A 55 -15.48 6.15 -4.30
C SER A 55 -16.30 4.89 -4.07
N GLU A 56 -17.39 4.93 -3.28
CA GLU A 56 -18.29 3.79 -3.12
C GLU A 56 -19.00 3.42 -4.42
N ILE A 57 -19.50 4.42 -5.16
CA ILE A 57 -20.10 4.21 -6.49
C ILE A 57 -19.05 3.59 -7.41
N ALA A 58 -17.85 4.16 -7.45
CA ALA A 58 -16.77 3.68 -8.31
C ALA A 58 -16.34 2.24 -7.95
N MET A 59 -16.21 1.89 -6.67
CA MET A 59 -15.91 0.52 -6.24
C MET A 59 -16.99 -0.47 -6.70
N ALA A 60 -18.27 -0.10 -6.59
CA ALA A 60 -19.37 -0.92 -7.07
C ALA A 60 -19.33 -1.11 -8.59
N GLU A 61 -19.08 -0.04 -9.35
CA GLU A 61 -18.94 -0.10 -10.80
C GLU A 61 -17.75 -0.94 -11.25
N ILE A 62 -16.59 -0.78 -10.61
CA ILE A 62 -15.37 -1.52 -10.92
C ILE A 62 -15.62 -3.03 -10.70
N GLY A 63 -16.19 -3.40 -9.55
CA GLY A 63 -16.52 -4.79 -9.23
C GLY A 63 -17.52 -5.39 -10.23
N ALA A 64 -18.62 -4.68 -10.48
CA ALA A 64 -19.68 -5.13 -11.39
C ALA A 64 -19.20 -5.28 -12.84
N ARG A 65 -18.47 -4.29 -13.38
CA ARG A 65 -17.98 -4.31 -14.77
C ARG A 65 -16.90 -5.35 -15.01
N SER A 66 -16.00 -5.54 -14.04
CA SER A 66 -14.92 -6.53 -14.15
C SER A 66 -15.36 -7.95 -13.85
N GLY A 67 -16.47 -8.12 -13.11
CA GLY A 67 -16.88 -9.39 -12.55
C GLY A 67 -15.93 -9.94 -11.48
N ALA A 68 -14.91 -9.19 -11.05
CA ALA A 68 -13.85 -9.68 -10.18
C ALA A 68 -14.24 -9.73 -8.70
N PHE A 69 -15.12 -8.83 -8.26
CA PHE A 69 -15.52 -8.72 -6.87
C PHE A 69 -16.91 -8.13 -6.71
N SER A 70 -17.57 -8.49 -5.61
CA SER A 70 -18.72 -7.79 -5.07
C SER A 70 -18.26 -6.92 -3.89
N VAL A 71 -18.91 -5.79 -3.66
CA VAL A 71 -18.53 -4.84 -2.61
C VAL A 71 -19.72 -4.45 -1.76
N ARG A 72 -19.51 -4.47 -0.45
CA ARG A 72 -20.34 -3.78 0.53
C ARG A 72 -19.52 -2.63 1.10
N SER A 73 -20.08 -1.43 1.16
CA SER A 73 -19.42 -0.26 1.72
C SER A 73 -19.96 0.08 3.11
N THR A 74 -19.13 0.72 3.94
CA THR A 74 -19.50 1.24 5.25
C THR A 74 -18.65 2.45 5.60
N ARG A 75 -19.23 3.42 6.29
CA ARG A 75 -18.53 4.57 6.90
C ARG A 75 -18.39 4.43 8.41
N ASP A 76 -18.60 3.22 8.94
CA ASP A 76 -18.53 2.93 10.36
C ASP A 76 -17.62 1.72 10.62
N ALA A 77 -16.39 1.98 11.04
CA ALA A 77 -15.39 0.97 11.35
C ALA A 77 -15.82 0.04 12.50
N ARG A 78 -16.77 0.43 13.35
CA ARG A 78 -17.31 -0.43 14.42
C ARG A 78 -18.09 -1.62 13.88
N THR A 79 -18.51 -1.56 12.62
CA THR A 79 -19.16 -2.69 11.92
C THR A 79 -18.17 -3.80 11.53
N ILE A 80 -16.86 -3.55 11.63
CA ILE A 80 -15.84 -4.57 11.43
C ILE A 80 -15.72 -5.38 12.72
N THR A 81 -16.15 -6.63 12.66
CA THR A 81 -16.13 -7.58 13.78
C THR A 81 -15.59 -8.93 13.29
N PRO A 82 -15.20 -9.85 14.20
CA PRO A 82 -14.85 -11.22 13.81
C PRO A 82 -15.92 -11.93 12.96
N GLU A 83 -17.20 -11.60 13.15
CA GLU A 83 -18.32 -12.10 12.37
C GLU A 83 -18.30 -11.53 10.95
N THR A 84 -18.18 -10.21 10.82
CA THR A 84 -18.04 -9.55 9.52
C THR A 84 -16.84 -10.08 8.72
N LEU A 85 -15.72 -10.39 9.39
CA LEU A 85 -14.52 -10.96 8.74
C LEU A 85 -14.75 -12.37 8.15
N LYS A 86 -15.76 -13.12 8.60
CA LYS A 86 -16.13 -14.43 8.01
C LYS A 86 -16.87 -14.25 6.67
N GLU A 87 -17.48 -13.09 6.46
CA GLU A 87 -18.32 -12.78 5.31
C GLU A 87 -17.55 -12.19 4.13
N ILE A 88 -16.29 -11.82 4.33
CA ILE A 88 -15.48 -11.09 3.35
C ILE A 88 -14.17 -11.83 3.07
N ASP A 89 -13.54 -11.49 1.96
CA ASP A 89 -12.23 -12.01 1.54
C ASP A 89 -11.17 -10.89 1.55
N VAL A 90 -11.58 -9.64 1.31
CA VAL A 90 -10.69 -8.47 1.30
C VAL A 90 -11.32 -7.30 2.04
N LEU A 91 -10.53 -6.68 2.92
CA LEU A 91 -10.85 -5.42 3.59
C LEU A 91 -10.14 -4.28 2.87
N VAL A 92 -10.89 -3.28 2.38
CA VAL A 92 -10.37 -2.12 1.66
C VAL A 92 -10.55 -0.87 2.50
N PHE A 93 -9.48 -0.13 2.76
CA PHE A 93 -9.50 1.13 3.50
C PHE A 93 -9.21 2.30 2.57
N TYR A 94 -10.10 3.29 2.56
CA TYR A 94 -9.80 4.68 2.21
C TYR A 94 -10.20 5.51 3.42
N THR A 95 -9.32 5.55 4.41
CA THR A 95 -9.66 6.07 5.73
C THR A 95 -8.73 7.18 6.17
N THR A 96 -9.14 7.97 7.15
CA THR A 96 -8.32 9.04 7.72
C THR A 96 -8.52 9.10 9.23
N GLY A 97 -7.45 9.39 9.97
CA GLY A 97 -7.46 9.67 11.41
C GLY A 97 -7.64 8.46 12.32
N ALA A 98 -8.08 8.74 13.55
CA ALA A 98 -8.23 7.74 14.61
C ALA A 98 -9.57 7.00 14.50
N LEU A 99 -9.57 5.90 13.73
CA LEU A 99 -10.75 5.07 13.57
C LEU A 99 -11.20 4.45 14.90
N PRO A 100 -12.51 4.29 15.13
CA PRO A 100 -13.06 3.67 16.35
C PRO A 100 -12.96 2.13 16.30
N ILE A 101 -11.77 1.59 16.02
CA ILE A 101 -11.49 0.15 16.00
C ILE A 101 -10.93 -0.26 17.37
N ALA A 102 -11.69 -1.09 18.10
CA ALA A 102 -11.25 -1.59 19.39
C ALA A 102 -9.98 -2.46 19.26
N PRO A 103 -9.08 -2.47 20.26
CA PRO A 103 -7.83 -3.23 20.15
C PRO A 103 -8.00 -4.73 19.85
N ALA A 104 -9.03 -5.36 20.42
CA ALA A 104 -9.39 -6.75 20.15
C ALA A 104 -9.84 -6.97 18.69
N THR A 105 -10.58 -6.02 18.11
CA THR A 105 -10.97 -6.06 16.69
C THR A 105 -9.74 -5.94 15.78
N TRP A 106 -8.81 -5.04 16.09
CA TRP A 106 -7.58 -4.91 15.31
C TRP A 106 -6.72 -6.18 15.40
N ALA A 107 -6.60 -6.79 16.57
CA ALA A 107 -5.93 -8.09 16.73
C ALA A 107 -6.60 -9.17 15.85
N ALA A 108 -7.93 -9.23 15.84
CA ALA A 108 -8.67 -10.18 15.00
C ALA A 108 -8.47 -9.94 13.49
N ILE A 109 -8.38 -8.68 13.04
CA ILE A 109 -8.06 -8.33 11.65
C ILE A 109 -6.66 -8.83 11.30
N GLN A 110 -5.67 -8.55 12.15
CA GLN A 110 -4.29 -9.01 11.95
C GLN A 110 -4.23 -10.54 11.82
N ASP A 111 -4.90 -11.29 12.71
CA ASP A 111 -4.88 -12.76 12.70
C ASP A 111 -5.62 -13.35 11.50
N TRP A 112 -6.74 -12.73 11.11
CA TRP A 112 -7.48 -13.10 9.90
C TRP A 112 -6.59 -13.00 8.66
N ILE A 113 -5.84 -11.91 8.51
CA ILE A 113 -4.89 -11.72 7.41
C ILE A 113 -3.71 -12.68 7.54
N LYS A 114 -3.05 -12.77 8.70
CA LYS A 114 -1.90 -13.68 8.95
C LYS A 114 -2.26 -15.13 8.62
N SER A 115 -3.49 -15.56 8.91
CA SER A 115 -3.98 -16.91 8.61
C SER A 115 -4.17 -17.20 7.10
N GLY A 116 -4.21 -16.16 6.26
CA GLY A 116 -4.49 -16.27 4.82
C GLY A 116 -5.97 -16.38 4.49
N ARG A 117 -6.85 -16.18 5.48
CA ARG A 117 -8.31 -16.11 5.26
C ARG A 117 -8.74 -14.79 4.65
N GLY A 118 -7.89 -13.77 4.71
CA GLY A 118 -8.18 -12.42 4.23
C GLY A 118 -6.99 -11.70 3.62
N GLY A 119 -7.30 -10.70 2.81
CA GLY A 119 -6.37 -9.70 2.30
C GLY A 119 -6.75 -8.28 2.70
N PHE A 120 -5.81 -7.35 2.51
CA PHE A 120 -6.00 -5.94 2.78
C PHE A 120 -5.62 -5.09 1.56
N VAL A 121 -6.34 -3.99 1.37
CA VAL A 121 -6.02 -2.96 0.37
C VAL A 121 -6.13 -1.60 1.04
N GLY A 122 -5.06 -0.81 1.04
CA GLY A 122 -5.08 0.59 1.44
C GLY A 122 -5.07 1.50 0.21
N LEU A 123 -5.95 2.49 0.18
CA LEU A 123 -6.06 3.47 -0.89
C LEU A 123 -5.76 4.86 -0.35
N HIS A 124 -4.91 5.60 -1.06
CA HIS A 124 -4.55 7.00 -0.82
C HIS A 124 -4.34 7.33 0.67
N SER A 125 -5.37 7.91 1.32
CA SER A 125 -5.30 8.41 2.68
C SER A 125 -5.21 7.32 3.74
N ALA A 126 -5.31 6.03 3.38
CA ALA A 126 -5.16 4.94 4.34
C ALA A 126 -3.88 5.05 5.20
N THR A 127 -2.78 5.61 4.70
CA THR A 127 -1.55 5.86 5.50
C THR A 127 -1.63 7.08 6.44
N ASP A 128 -2.67 7.89 6.33
CA ASP A 128 -3.07 8.96 7.27
C ASP A 128 -4.11 8.46 8.29
N THR A 129 -4.21 7.13 8.44
CA THR A 129 -4.99 6.47 9.49
C THR A 129 -4.08 6.01 10.61
N GLY A 130 -4.53 6.19 11.86
CA GLY A 130 -3.81 5.69 13.03
C GLY A 130 -4.50 6.06 14.33
N TRP A 131 -4.42 5.17 15.32
CA TRP A 131 -4.93 5.39 16.67
C TRP A 131 -3.92 4.81 17.69
N PRO A 132 -3.91 5.29 18.94
CA PRO A 132 -3.15 4.65 20.01
C PRO A 132 -3.55 3.19 20.15
N TYR A 133 -2.58 2.28 20.05
CA TYR A 133 -2.82 0.84 20.09
C TYR A 133 -1.89 0.19 21.11
N ASP A 134 -2.49 -0.41 22.14
CA ASP A 134 -1.83 -1.12 23.24
C ASP A 134 -2.11 -2.64 23.23
N GLY A 135 -2.81 -3.12 22.19
CA GLY A 135 -3.14 -4.55 22.02
C GLY A 135 -2.00 -5.38 21.40
N PRO A 136 -2.22 -6.68 21.20
CA PRO A 136 -1.20 -7.59 20.67
C PRO A 136 -0.93 -7.42 19.17
N GLY A 137 0.31 -7.62 18.75
CA GLY A 137 0.72 -7.55 17.35
C GLY A 137 1.29 -6.17 16.99
N GLU A 138 1.01 -5.70 15.78
CA GLU A 138 1.57 -4.45 15.26
C GLU A 138 0.54 -3.31 15.25
N THR A 139 1.01 -2.07 15.44
CA THR A 139 0.18 -0.88 15.21
C THR A 139 -0.26 -0.80 13.75
N TYR A 140 -1.32 -0.03 13.47
CA TYR A 140 -1.79 0.14 12.09
C TYR A 140 -0.72 0.73 11.15
N THR A 141 0.04 1.73 11.60
CA THR A 141 1.09 2.36 10.78
C THR A 141 2.22 1.38 10.45
N ALA A 142 2.62 0.54 11.41
CA ALA A 142 3.56 -0.54 11.18
C ALA A 142 2.99 -1.61 10.25
N PHE A 143 1.69 -1.92 10.32
CA PHE A 143 1.00 -2.85 9.43
C PHE A 143 0.98 -2.36 7.97
N ILE A 144 0.51 -1.12 7.74
CA ILE A 144 0.45 -0.55 6.38
C ILE A 144 1.82 -0.14 5.83
N ASN A 145 2.82 -0.04 6.71
CA ASN A 145 4.22 0.33 6.42
C ASN A 145 4.40 1.78 5.97
N GLY A 146 3.77 2.70 6.68
CA GLY A 146 3.94 4.13 6.46
C GLY A 146 2.95 4.93 7.27
N LYS A 147 3.45 5.96 7.95
CA LYS A 147 2.65 6.97 8.63
C LYS A 147 2.76 8.28 7.86
N PHE A 148 1.64 8.95 7.60
CA PHE A 148 1.61 10.23 6.91
C PHE A 148 2.59 11.25 7.53
N ALA A 149 3.45 11.81 6.69
CA ALA A 149 4.45 12.81 7.04
C ALA A 149 4.41 14.00 6.07
N GLY A 150 3.20 14.36 5.62
CA GLY A 150 2.93 15.46 4.71
C GLY A 150 2.73 15.05 3.25
N HIS A 151 2.36 16.05 2.45
CA HIS A 151 1.93 15.91 1.06
C HIS A 151 2.50 17.05 0.20
N PRO A 152 3.82 17.09 -0.05
CA PRO A 152 4.44 18.18 -0.80
C PRO A 152 3.86 18.37 -2.21
N TRP A 153 3.48 17.26 -2.84
CA TRP A 153 2.76 17.26 -4.11
C TRP A 153 1.27 17.28 -3.77
N THR A 154 0.70 18.48 -3.72
CA THR A 154 -0.71 18.71 -3.38
C THR A 154 -1.62 18.33 -4.54
N GLN A 155 -2.93 18.27 -4.29
CA GLN A 155 -3.95 17.98 -5.31
C GLN A 155 -3.67 18.60 -6.69
N GLY A 156 -3.60 17.75 -7.70
CA GLY A 156 -3.41 18.15 -9.10
C GLY A 156 -1.97 18.51 -9.47
N THR A 157 -1.00 18.31 -8.57
CA THR A 157 0.42 18.52 -8.87
C THR A 157 0.86 17.55 -9.97
N PRO A 158 1.49 18.04 -11.06
CA PRO A 158 2.11 17.17 -12.05
C PRO A 158 3.23 16.33 -11.41
N ILE A 159 3.13 15.02 -11.57
CA ILE A 159 4.10 14.05 -11.08
C ILE A 159 4.52 13.10 -12.20
N SER A 160 5.74 12.57 -12.07
CA SER A 160 6.22 11.43 -12.86
C SER A 160 6.33 10.23 -11.92
N VAL A 161 5.77 9.10 -12.33
CA VAL A 161 5.81 7.84 -11.57
C VAL A 161 6.47 6.78 -12.44
N GLN A 162 7.33 5.97 -11.84
CA GLN A 162 7.94 4.83 -12.50
C GLN A 162 7.74 3.54 -11.71
N ALA A 163 7.40 2.48 -12.43
CA ALA A 163 7.34 1.12 -11.93
C ALA A 163 8.76 0.58 -11.65
N LEU A 164 8.90 -0.02 -10.48
CA LEU A 164 10.05 -0.82 -10.08
C LEU A 164 9.84 -2.29 -10.47
N GLY A 165 10.93 -3.04 -10.43
CA GLY A 165 10.96 -4.45 -10.78
C GLY A 165 11.08 -4.70 -12.28
N SER A 166 10.97 -5.98 -12.63
CA SER A 166 11.15 -6.45 -14.00
C SER A 166 9.97 -6.05 -14.89
N PRO A 167 10.20 -5.82 -16.20
CA PRO A 167 9.10 -5.72 -17.15
C PRO A 167 8.18 -6.93 -17.06
N GLY A 168 6.86 -6.72 -17.14
CA GLY A 168 5.88 -7.79 -17.09
C GLY A 168 5.46 -8.25 -15.69
N GLU A 169 5.90 -7.59 -14.61
CA GLU A 169 5.39 -7.90 -13.27
C GLU A 169 3.87 -7.75 -13.20
N PRO A 170 3.11 -8.80 -12.80
CA PRO A 170 1.65 -8.80 -12.90
C PRO A 170 0.98 -7.62 -12.20
N MET A 171 1.50 -7.22 -11.04
CA MET A 171 0.95 -6.12 -10.22
C MET A 171 1.26 -4.72 -10.74
N ASN A 172 2.03 -4.61 -11.82
CA ASN A 172 2.44 -3.34 -12.44
C ASN A 172 1.90 -3.17 -13.87
N GLN A 173 0.95 -4.01 -14.30
CA GLN A 173 0.44 -3.99 -15.69
C GLN A 173 -0.66 -2.96 -15.95
N ALA A 174 -1.27 -2.40 -14.89
CA ALA A 174 -2.34 -1.41 -15.04
C ALA A 174 -1.85 -0.07 -15.61
N TRP A 175 -0.56 0.24 -15.44
CA TRP A 175 0.06 1.49 -15.85
C TRP A 175 1.23 1.22 -16.81
N PRO A 176 1.55 2.15 -17.73
CA PRO A 176 2.84 2.14 -18.42
C PRO A 176 4.00 2.11 -17.42
N ARG A 177 5.15 1.56 -17.80
CA ARG A 177 6.33 1.46 -16.91
C ARG A 177 6.72 2.81 -16.32
N ARG A 178 6.59 3.89 -17.08
CA ARG A 178 6.75 5.27 -16.62
C ARG A 178 5.59 6.09 -17.16
N PHE A 179 4.99 6.93 -16.33
CA PHE A 179 3.85 7.75 -16.72
C PHE A 179 3.85 9.09 -15.99
N ALA A 180 3.36 10.13 -16.68
CA ALA A 180 3.02 11.40 -16.08
C ALA A 180 1.57 11.36 -15.57
N TYR A 181 1.31 12.01 -14.45
CA TYR A 181 0.00 12.09 -13.83
C TYR A 181 -0.18 13.39 -13.06
N ALA A 182 -1.40 13.69 -12.62
CA ALA A 182 -1.69 14.82 -11.74
C ALA A 182 -2.41 14.29 -10.49
N GLU A 183 -1.76 14.38 -9.33
CA GLU A 183 -2.30 13.81 -8.09
C GLU A 183 -1.83 14.56 -6.84
N GLU A 184 -2.46 14.25 -5.70
CA GLU A 184 -1.85 14.46 -4.39
C GLU A 184 -1.04 13.22 -3.97
N ILE A 185 0.22 13.40 -3.55
CA ILE A 185 1.10 12.30 -3.15
C ILE A 185 1.68 12.55 -1.76
N TYR A 186 1.47 11.58 -0.88
CA TYR A 186 2.00 11.57 0.47
C TYR A 186 3.47 11.13 0.52
N GLN A 187 4.17 11.59 1.55
CA GLN A 187 5.43 11.01 2.00
C GLN A 187 5.26 10.47 3.43
N TYR A 188 6.17 9.61 3.86
CA TYR A 188 5.97 8.81 5.07
C TYR A 188 7.12 8.90 6.07
N GLU A 189 6.77 8.82 7.35
CA GLU A 189 7.64 8.36 8.43
C GLU A 189 7.29 6.91 8.80
N ASP A 190 8.07 6.29 9.70
CA ASP A 190 7.92 4.88 10.12
C ASP A 190 7.87 3.87 8.96
N TYR A 191 8.53 4.21 7.85
CA TYR A 191 8.61 3.38 6.65
C TYR A 191 9.80 2.41 6.74
N ASP A 192 9.53 1.10 6.64
CA ASP A 192 10.56 0.07 6.61
C ASP A 192 10.70 -0.56 5.20
N PRO A 193 11.81 -0.33 4.48
CA PRO A 193 12.03 -0.87 3.14
C PRO A 193 12.19 -2.40 3.13
N THR A 194 12.47 -3.02 4.27
CA THR A 194 12.68 -4.47 4.40
C THR A 194 11.39 -5.26 4.52
N ARG A 195 10.24 -4.58 4.67
CA ARG A 195 8.93 -5.21 4.90
C ARG A 195 8.02 -5.21 3.69
N VAL A 196 8.34 -4.41 2.67
CA VAL A 196 7.47 -4.21 1.51
C VAL A 196 8.21 -4.40 0.19
N ARG A 197 7.49 -4.90 -0.81
CA ARG A 197 7.89 -4.80 -2.21
C ARG A 197 7.26 -3.55 -2.79
N VAL A 198 8.09 -2.55 -3.10
CA VAL A 198 7.62 -1.36 -3.82
C VAL A 198 7.47 -1.69 -5.28
N LEU A 199 6.31 -1.33 -5.81
CA LEU A 199 5.91 -1.53 -7.20
C LEU A 199 6.09 -0.26 -8.02
N GLN A 200 5.83 0.91 -7.43
CA GLN A 200 5.92 2.21 -8.11
C GLN A 200 6.47 3.27 -7.15
N ALA A 201 7.25 4.22 -7.66
CA ALA A 201 7.80 5.34 -6.91
C ALA A 201 7.78 6.63 -7.74
N LEU A 202 7.86 7.79 -7.07
CA LEU A 202 8.07 9.05 -7.77
C LEU A 202 9.40 9.05 -8.52
N ASP A 203 9.39 9.59 -9.72
CA ASP A 203 10.55 9.80 -10.57
C ASP A 203 10.87 11.29 -10.66
N PHE A 204 11.86 11.75 -9.89
CA PHE A 204 12.27 13.15 -9.87
C PHE A 204 13.13 13.60 -11.06
N GLY A 205 13.31 12.77 -12.09
CA GLY A 205 14.12 13.10 -13.26
C GLY A 205 13.71 14.43 -13.92
N ASP A 206 12.41 14.61 -14.17
CA ASP A 206 11.82 15.75 -14.87
C ASP A 206 10.82 16.56 -14.03
N MET A 207 10.61 16.20 -12.76
CA MET A 207 9.69 16.92 -11.87
C MET A 207 10.28 18.24 -11.36
N ALA A 208 9.48 19.31 -11.33
CA ALA A 208 9.91 20.58 -10.74
C ALA A 208 10.09 20.48 -9.21
N LEU A 209 9.12 19.85 -8.53
CA LEU A 209 9.18 19.61 -7.08
C LEU A 209 9.82 18.26 -6.79
N LYS A 210 10.99 18.28 -6.15
CA LYS A 210 11.80 17.08 -5.83
C LYS A 210 12.04 16.96 -4.32
N ARG A 211 12.47 15.77 -3.90
CA ARG A 211 13.05 15.51 -2.57
C ARG A 211 14.30 14.64 -2.69
N PRO A 212 15.30 14.81 -1.81
CA PRO A 212 16.53 14.03 -1.83
C PRO A 212 16.39 12.61 -1.24
N TRP A 213 15.16 12.11 -1.09
CA TRP A 213 14.86 10.80 -0.51
C TRP A 213 13.87 10.03 -1.36
N PHE A 214 13.74 8.74 -1.05
CA PHE A 214 12.79 7.85 -1.69
C PHE A 214 11.33 8.17 -1.31
N VAL A 215 10.43 8.17 -2.31
CA VAL A 215 8.98 8.32 -2.13
C VAL A 215 8.26 7.20 -2.87
N PRO A 216 7.87 6.11 -2.19
CA PRO A 216 7.10 5.04 -2.80
C PRO A 216 5.66 5.50 -3.04
N VAL A 217 5.06 5.05 -4.14
CA VAL A 217 3.68 5.35 -4.53
C VAL A 217 2.80 4.13 -4.32
N THR A 218 3.28 2.93 -4.69
CA THR A 218 2.50 1.70 -4.60
C THR A 218 3.40 0.58 -4.08
N TRP A 219 2.92 -0.22 -3.12
CA TRP A 219 3.64 -1.36 -2.61
C TRP A 219 2.74 -2.54 -2.23
N THR A 220 3.38 -3.68 -2.06
CA THR A 220 2.78 -4.92 -1.59
C THR A 220 3.55 -5.47 -0.40
N ARG A 221 2.86 -6.21 0.46
CA ARG A 221 3.44 -6.87 1.63
C ARG A 221 2.81 -8.24 1.86
N GLN A 222 3.64 -9.23 2.13
CA GLN A 222 3.19 -10.52 2.65
C GLN A 222 3.04 -10.42 4.17
N ILE A 223 1.89 -10.87 4.70
CA ILE A 223 1.60 -10.85 6.14
C ILE A 223 1.12 -12.25 6.53
N GLY A 224 2.02 -13.05 7.11
CA GLY A 224 1.78 -14.49 7.27
C GLY A 224 1.45 -15.12 5.91
N LYS A 225 0.26 -15.71 5.79
CA LYS A 225 -0.27 -16.25 4.51
C LYS A 225 -1.11 -15.24 3.72
N GLY A 226 -1.53 -14.14 4.34
CA GLY A 226 -2.31 -13.07 3.69
C GLY A 226 -1.44 -12.01 3.02
N ARG A 227 -2.11 -11.06 2.37
CA ARG A 227 -1.49 -10.08 1.48
C ARG A 227 -2.07 -8.69 1.72
N LEU A 228 -1.19 -7.70 1.68
CA LEU A 228 -1.53 -6.28 1.74
C LEU A 228 -1.05 -5.59 0.47
N PHE A 229 -1.95 -4.86 -0.18
CA PHE A 229 -1.63 -3.91 -1.24
C PHE A 229 -1.88 -2.49 -0.72
N TYR A 230 -1.04 -1.54 -1.12
CA TYR A 230 -1.30 -0.12 -0.91
C TYR A 230 -0.94 0.68 -2.17
N THR A 231 -1.75 1.71 -2.48
CA THR A 231 -1.37 2.76 -3.41
C THR A 231 -1.72 4.14 -2.85
N ASN A 232 -0.82 5.11 -3.08
CA ASN A 232 -0.94 6.52 -2.72
C ASN A 232 -1.87 7.26 -3.69
N LEU A 233 -2.23 6.66 -4.83
CA LEU A 233 -3.15 7.26 -5.79
C LEU A 233 -4.60 7.15 -5.31
N GLY A 234 -5.39 8.19 -5.57
CA GLY A 234 -6.84 8.15 -5.39
C GLY A 234 -7.46 9.40 -4.79
N HIS A 235 -6.70 10.47 -4.57
CA HIS A 235 -7.15 11.74 -4.01
C HIS A 235 -8.15 12.46 -4.92
N THR A 236 -7.79 12.60 -6.19
CA THR A 236 -8.60 13.35 -7.14
C THR A 236 -9.79 12.51 -7.62
N PRO A 237 -11.00 13.09 -7.71
CA PRO A 237 -12.16 12.43 -8.30
C PRO A 237 -11.88 11.80 -9.68
N SER A 238 -11.13 12.50 -10.55
CA SER A 238 -10.76 12.00 -11.88
C SER A 238 -9.94 10.72 -11.86
N THR A 239 -9.21 10.43 -10.78
CA THR A 239 -8.47 9.17 -10.65
C THR A 239 -9.40 7.96 -10.61
N TRP A 240 -10.60 8.12 -10.04
CA TRP A 240 -11.60 7.06 -9.99
C TRP A 240 -12.24 6.78 -11.34
N ASP A 241 -12.13 7.69 -12.30
CA ASP A 241 -12.61 7.51 -13.68
C ASP A 241 -11.52 6.99 -14.64
N ASP A 242 -10.25 7.01 -14.22
CA ASP A 242 -9.15 6.52 -15.05
C ASP A 242 -9.22 5.00 -15.20
N PRO A 243 -9.32 4.46 -16.43
CA PRO A 243 -9.39 3.01 -16.65
C PRO A 243 -8.15 2.26 -16.12
N ARG A 244 -6.99 2.92 -16.04
CA ARG A 244 -5.75 2.35 -15.48
C ARG A 244 -5.86 2.19 -13.97
N TYR A 245 -6.37 3.20 -13.27
CA TYR A 245 -6.60 3.11 -11.83
C TYR A 245 -7.68 2.06 -11.51
N ARG A 246 -8.79 2.07 -12.25
CA ARG A 246 -9.85 1.04 -12.14
C ARG A 246 -9.28 -0.37 -12.33
N ARG A 247 -8.39 -0.56 -13.31
CA ARG A 247 -7.68 -1.84 -13.50
C ARG A 247 -6.75 -2.17 -12.33
N GLN A 248 -6.01 -1.20 -11.79
CA GLN A 248 -5.16 -1.40 -10.63
C GLN A 248 -5.95 -1.85 -9.40
N ILE A 249 -7.16 -1.32 -9.17
CA ILE A 249 -8.05 -1.76 -8.10
C ILE A 249 -8.48 -3.22 -8.28
N VAL A 250 -8.85 -3.63 -9.51
CA VAL A 250 -9.17 -5.03 -9.81
C VAL A 250 -7.98 -5.93 -9.50
N ASP A 251 -6.79 -5.56 -9.96
CA ASP A 251 -5.57 -6.35 -9.76
C ASP A 251 -5.21 -6.41 -8.27
N ALA A 252 -5.35 -5.31 -7.52
CA ALA A 252 -5.13 -5.23 -6.07
C ALA A 252 -6.07 -6.15 -5.30
N VAL A 253 -7.38 -6.08 -5.54
CA VAL A 253 -8.38 -6.93 -4.87
C VAL A 253 -8.14 -8.41 -5.18
N ARG A 254 -7.92 -8.76 -6.46
CA ARG A 254 -7.65 -10.15 -6.85
C ARG A 254 -6.35 -10.66 -6.24
N TRP A 255 -5.28 -9.86 -6.25
CA TRP A 255 -4.00 -10.27 -5.70
C TRP A 255 -4.05 -10.44 -4.19
N SER A 256 -4.69 -9.51 -3.47
CA SER A 256 -4.89 -9.60 -2.02
C SER A 256 -5.74 -10.82 -1.63
N ALA A 257 -6.67 -11.24 -2.49
CA ALA A 257 -7.46 -12.46 -2.33
C ALA A 257 -6.76 -13.75 -2.83
N GLY A 258 -5.52 -13.68 -3.32
CA GLY A 258 -4.80 -14.84 -3.86
C GLY A 258 -5.29 -15.32 -5.24
N ARG A 259 -6.04 -14.50 -5.97
CA ARG A 259 -6.64 -14.77 -7.30
C ARG A 259 -5.85 -14.15 -8.47
N LEU A 260 -4.70 -13.54 -8.18
CA LEU A 260 -3.74 -13.01 -9.16
C LEU A 260 -2.31 -13.33 -8.67
N PRO A 261 -1.39 -13.79 -9.56
CA PRO A 261 0.01 -13.95 -9.21
C PRO A 261 0.68 -12.58 -9.00
N GLY A 262 1.78 -12.56 -8.25
CA GLY A 262 2.57 -11.35 -8.02
C GLY A 262 3.47 -11.51 -6.81
N ALA A 263 4.73 -11.09 -6.93
CA ALA A 263 5.68 -11.20 -5.82
C ALA A 263 5.31 -10.20 -4.70
N ALA A 264 5.45 -10.65 -3.46
CA ALA A 264 5.40 -9.80 -2.27
C ALA A 264 6.77 -9.66 -1.58
N LYS A 265 7.81 -10.32 -2.13
CA LYS A 265 9.15 -10.33 -1.54
C LYS A 265 9.72 -8.90 -1.56
N PRO A 266 10.11 -8.36 -0.39
CA PRO A 266 10.69 -7.02 -0.31
C PRO A 266 11.87 -6.82 -1.24
N ASN A 267 12.01 -5.61 -1.78
CA ASN A 267 13.08 -5.21 -2.71
C ASN A 267 13.94 -4.07 -2.15
N PRO A 268 14.55 -4.22 -0.95
CA PRO A 268 15.24 -3.11 -0.27
C PRO A 268 16.45 -2.58 -1.05
N GLN A 269 17.19 -3.41 -1.79
CA GLN A 269 18.30 -2.91 -2.62
C GLN A 269 17.83 -2.03 -3.79
N GLU A 270 16.70 -2.38 -4.42
CA GLU A 270 16.13 -1.60 -5.50
C GLU A 270 15.57 -0.26 -4.98
N GLN A 271 14.89 -0.30 -3.84
CA GLN A 271 14.44 0.91 -3.15
C GLN A 271 15.63 1.80 -2.77
N ALA A 272 16.72 1.21 -2.28
CA ALA A 272 17.94 1.94 -1.92
C ALA A 272 18.59 2.61 -3.14
N ALA A 273 18.72 1.89 -4.26
CA ALA A 273 19.21 2.47 -5.51
C ALA A 273 18.31 3.63 -5.99
N TRP A 274 16.99 3.51 -5.84
CA TRP A 274 16.05 4.59 -6.17
C TRP A 274 16.18 5.79 -5.23
N ALA A 275 16.46 5.56 -3.94
CA ALA A 275 16.72 6.63 -2.98
C ALA A 275 17.94 7.47 -3.40
N LEU A 276 19.02 6.81 -3.80
CA LEU A 276 20.22 7.49 -4.31
C LEU A 276 19.96 8.17 -5.66
N ARG A 277 19.12 7.58 -6.51
CA ARG A 277 18.65 8.22 -7.75
C ARG A 277 17.89 9.52 -7.45
N SER A 278 17.01 9.53 -6.45
CA SER A 278 16.31 10.74 -5.98
C SER A 278 17.27 11.80 -5.45
N LEU A 279 18.26 11.41 -4.64
CA LEU A 279 19.31 12.30 -4.14
C LEU A 279 20.08 12.99 -5.29
N LEU A 280 20.48 12.22 -6.31
CA LEU A 280 21.17 12.73 -7.49
C LEU A 280 20.27 13.64 -8.34
N ALA A 281 19.00 13.27 -8.56
CA ALA A 281 18.05 14.10 -9.31
C ALA A 281 17.74 15.43 -8.59
N TYR A 282 17.73 15.44 -7.25
CA TYR A 282 17.59 16.64 -6.44
C TYR A 282 18.77 17.61 -6.60
N SER A 283 19.99 17.10 -6.89
CA SER A 283 21.18 17.94 -7.11
C SER A 283 21.17 18.77 -8.41
N GLY A 284 20.11 18.65 -9.23
CA GLY A 284 19.99 19.38 -10.50
C GLY A 284 20.79 18.77 -11.66
N ARG A 285 21.38 17.57 -11.46
CA ARG A 285 22.13 16.87 -12.52
C ARG A 285 21.24 16.47 -13.70
N PRO A 286 21.77 16.45 -14.94
CA PRO A 286 21.04 15.95 -16.10
C PRO A 286 20.61 14.49 -15.91
N THR A 287 19.41 14.14 -16.40
CA THR A 287 18.86 12.77 -16.27
C THR A 287 19.81 11.69 -16.76
N ALA A 288 20.49 11.92 -17.90
CA ALA A 288 21.47 10.97 -18.44
C ALA A 288 22.63 10.69 -17.46
N GLU A 289 23.11 11.71 -16.74
CA GLU A 289 24.16 11.53 -15.73
C GLU A 289 23.62 10.78 -14.51
N VAL A 290 22.40 11.11 -14.06
CA VAL A 290 21.72 10.42 -12.96
C VAL A 290 21.61 8.92 -13.25
N GLU A 291 21.13 8.54 -14.44
CA GLU A 291 21.00 7.13 -14.82
C GLU A 291 22.36 6.40 -14.87
N GLN A 292 23.38 7.03 -15.45
CA GLN A 292 24.72 6.43 -15.50
C GLN A 292 25.31 6.18 -14.11
N ARG A 293 25.16 7.15 -13.20
CA ARG A 293 25.63 7.01 -11.82
C ARG A 293 24.83 5.97 -11.05
N THR A 294 23.50 5.97 -11.17
CA THR A 294 22.64 4.96 -10.54
C THR A 294 23.00 3.55 -11.01
N ALA A 295 23.29 3.35 -12.31
CA ALA A 295 23.72 2.05 -12.84
C ALA A 295 25.05 1.54 -12.24
N ARG A 296 25.96 2.45 -11.83
CA ARG A 296 27.17 2.09 -11.07
C ARG A 296 26.84 1.77 -9.62
N LEU A 297 25.98 2.56 -8.98
CA LEU A 297 25.58 2.37 -7.58
C LEU A 297 24.87 1.04 -7.32
N VAL A 298 24.09 0.53 -8.28
CA VAL A 298 23.45 -0.80 -8.19
C VAL A 298 24.49 -1.93 -8.11
N LYS A 299 25.72 -1.70 -8.60
CA LYS A 299 26.83 -2.65 -8.53
C LYS A 299 27.73 -2.43 -7.30
N ALA A 300 27.44 -1.42 -6.48
CA ALA A 300 28.19 -1.16 -5.26
C ALA A 300 27.93 -2.27 -4.23
N ASP A 301 28.79 -2.28 -3.19
CA ASP A 301 28.58 -3.13 -2.03
C ASP A 301 27.16 -2.94 -1.45
N PRO A 302 26.38 -4.03 -1.27
CA PRO A 302 25.00 -3.94 -0.79
C PRO A 302 24.86 -3.31 0.60
N THR A 303 25.86 -3.48 1.48
CA THR A 303 25.82 -2.92 2.83
C THR A 303 25.93 -1.39 2.76
N TRP A 304 26.89 -0.88 1.99
CA TRP A 304 27.03 0.55 1.73
C TRP A 304 25.79 1.13 1.05
N LEU A 305 25.21 0.42 0.06
CA LEU A 305 24.02 0.89 -0.66
C LEU A 305 22.82 1.10 0.29
N LEU A 306 22.59 0.14 1.19
CA LEU A 306 21.52 0.21 2.18
C LEU A 306 21.78 1.30 3.23
N ASP A 307 23.02 1.45 3.70
CA ASP A 307 23.42 2.52 4.62
C ASP A 307 23.22 3.92 4.01
N ALA A 308 23.71 4.12 2.79
CA ALA A 308 23.57 5.39 2.08
C ALA A 308 22.08 5.73 1.86
N ALA A 309 21.24 4.75 1.54
CA ALA A 309 19.80 4.96 1.43
C ALA A 309 19.15 5.30 2.78
N ALA A 310 19.55 4.66 3.88
CA ALA A 310 19.08 5.03 5.23
C ALA A 310 19.45 6.49 5.57
N ARG A 311 20.67 6.92 5.20
CA ARG A 311 21.10 8.31 5.33
C ARG A 311 20.27 9.28 4.47
N THR A 312 19.78 8.88 3.29
CA THR A 312 18.82 9.72 2.53
C THR A 312 17.50 9.88 3.27
N ALA A 313 16.97 8.83 3.91
CA ALA A 313 15.74 8.89 4.69
C ALA A 313 15.89 9.80 5.92
N ALA A 314 17.08 9.79 6.55
CA ALA A 314 17.42 10.66 7.67
C ALA A 314 17.48 12.16 7.32
N LEU A 315 17.46 12.54 6.03
CA LEU A 315 17.32 13.93 5.62
C LEU A 315 15.90 14.49 5.85
N ARG A 316 14.88 13.63 5.90
CA ARG A 316 13.48 14.05 6.04
C ARG A 316 13.19 14.83 7.33
N PRO A 317 13.56 14.36 8.54
CA PRO A 317 13.33 15.14 9.76
C PRO A 317 14.14 16.44 9.83
N LEU A 318 15.20 16.57 9.02
CA LEU A 318 15.99 17.80 8.91
C LEU A 318 15.36 18.81 7.93
N TRP A 319 14.37 18.40 7.14
CA TRP A 319 13.81 19.24 6.08
C TRP A 319 13.16 20.51 6.66
N PRO A 320 13.47 21.71 6.13
CA PRO A 320 12.88 22.95 6.59
C PRO A 320 11.38 22.95 6.30
N THR A 321 10.56 22.93 7.36
CA THR A 321 9.09 22.86 7.23
C THR A 321 8.46 24.20 6.90
N LYS A 322 9.17 25.30 7.18
CA LYS A 322 8.75 26.67 6.85
C LYS A 322 9.83 27.42 6.06
N PRO A 323 9.47 28.41 5.24
CA PRO A 323 10.45 29.18 4.47
C PRO A 323 11.57 29.80 5.29
N GLU A 324 11.27 30.22 6.52
CA GLU A 324 12.20 30.86 7.47
C GLU A 324 13.00 29.89 8.34
N SER A 325 12.76 28.57 8.21
CA SER A 325 13.47 27.57 9.01
C SER A 325 14.95 27.55 8.66
N ASP A 326 15.81 27.38 9.67
CA ASP A 326 17.25 27.20 9.45
C ASP A 326 17.49 25.94 8.60
N ARG A 327 18.13 26.15 7.44
CA ARG A 327 18.42 25.10 6.47
C ARG A 327 19.78 24.46 6.70
N ALA A 328 20.66 25.08 7.50
CA ALA A 328 22.05 24.64 7.66
C ALA A 328 22.19 23.15 8.05
N PRO A 329 21.39 22.59 8.98
CA PRO A 329 21.47 21.17 9.32
C PRO A 329 21.18 20.25 8.13
N PHE A 330 20.13 20.57 7.37
CA PHE A 330 19.77 19.82 6.17
C PHE A 330 20.84 19.94 5.08
N GLU A 331 21.29 21.16 4.76
CA GLU A 331 22.26 21.38 3.68
C GLU A 331 23.62 20.72 3.99
N ALA A 332 24.05 20.73 5.25
CA ALA A 332 25.26 20.02 5.68
C ALA A 332 25.14 18.50 5.51
N ALA A 333 24.05 17.91 6.01
CA ALA A 333 23.80 16.48 5.90
C ALA A 333 23.64 16.03 4.43
N TYR A 334 22.88 16.81 3.65
CA TYR A 334 22.67 16.57 2.22
C TYR A 334 23.98 16.64 1.44
N SER A 335 24.78 17.69 1.63
CA SER A 335 26.03 17.90 0.90
C SER A 335 27.05 16.81 1.19
N ALA A 336 27.18 16.40 2.47
CA ALA A 336 28.08 15.32 2.88
C ALA A 336 27.67 13.98 2.24
N LEU A 337 26.36 13.67 2.23
CA LEU A 337 25.85 12.46 1.60
C LEU A 337 26.00 12.49 0.07
N LEU A 338 25.71 13.62 -0.56
CA LEU A 338 25.87 13.79 -2.00
C LEU A 338 27.33 13.58 -2.42
N ALA A 339 28.30 14.14 -1.69
CA ALA A 339 29.73 13.96 -1.98
C ALA A 339 30.16 12.49 -1.96
N ASP A 340 29.73 11.74 -0.94
CA ASP A 340 29.99 10.30 -0.80
C ASP A 340 29.39 9.49 -1.98
N VAL A 341 28.11 9.74 -2.30
CA VAL A 341 27.43 9.09 -3.43
C VAL A 341 28.09 9.43 -4.77
N LEU A 342 28.58 10.65 -4.95
CA LEU A 342 29.29 11.06 -6.17
C LEU A 342 30.65 10.38 -6.29
N ALA A 343 31.40 10.24 -5.19
CA ALA A 343 32.66 9.52 -5.17
C ALA A 343 32.46 8.03 -5.48
N LYS A 344 31.44 7.40 -4.87
CA LYS A 344 31.12 5.98 -5.12
C LYS A 344 30.64 5.70 -6.54
N SER A 345 30.08 6.69 -7.22
CA SER A 345 29.54 6.58 -8.58
C SER A 345 30.42 7.22 -9.67
N ALA A 346 31.68 7.54 -9.34
CA ALA A 346 32.65 8.01 -10.31
C ALA A 346 32.89 6.96 -11.42
N PRO A 347 33.27 7.38 -12.65
CA PRO A 347 33.54 6.49 -13.77
C PRO A 347 34.56 5.38 -13.51
#